data_AF-A0A256ZZ87-F1
#
_entry.id   AF-A0A256ZZ87-F1
#
_cell.length_a   1.000
_cell.length_b   1.000
_cell.length_c   1.000
_cell.angle_alpha   90.00
_cell.angle_beta   90.00
_cell.angle_gamma   90.00
#
_symmetry.space_group_name_H-M   'P 1'
#
loop_
_entity.id
_entity.type
_entity.pdbx_description
1 polymer ?
#
loop_
_entity_poly.entity_id
_entity_poly.type
_entity_poly.pdbx_seq_one_letter_code
_entity_poly.pdbx_strand_id
1 'polypeptide(L)'
;MRKKLSCREAVKKAILEFGGGPVTAEELFYKVRKMGDWSDDTIWQHLMRLVVNLPPAYKHWPNTPERFLFLREDGKYEVYDPNKHGIYSEGTRIR
;
A
#
# COMPACT_ATOMS: atom_id res chain seq x y z
N MET A 1 -5.36 26.63 5.23
CA MET A 1 -6.16 25.44 4.83
C MET A 1 -5.30 24.20 4.94
N ARG A 2 -5.71 23.17 5.71
CA ARG A 2 -5.01 21.87 5.68
C ARG A 2 -5.22 21.26 4.30
N LYS A 3 -4.13 20.92 3.60
CA LYS A 3 -4.19 20.25 2.29
C LYS A 3 -4.93 18.91 2.46
N LYS A 4 -5.97 18.68 1.67
CA LYS A 4 -6.70 17.40 1.67
C LYS A 4 -5.75 16.33 1.13
N LEU A 5 -5.58 15.23 1.87
CA LEU A 5 -4.79 14.08 1.43
C LEU A 5 -5.48 13.43 0.23
N SER A 6 -4.70 12.88 -0.70
CA SER A 6 -5.17 11.84 -1.62
C SER A 6 -5.28 10.49 -0.90
N CYS A 7 -6.04 9.53 -1.46
CA CYS A 7 -6.17 8.19 -0.87
C CYS A 7 -4.79 7.51 -0.74
N ARG A 8 -3.92 7.67 -1.76
CA ARG A 8 -2.53 7.19 -1.70
C ARG A 8 -1.75 7.78 -0.52
N GLU A 9 -1.84 9.09 -0.30
CA GLU A 9 -1.15 9.75 0.82
C GLU A 9 -1.75 9.32 2.16
N ALA A 10 -3.06 9.09 2.24
CA ALA A 10 -3.72 8.55 3.42
C ALA A 10 -3.24 7.11 3.73
N VAL A 11 -3.11 6.24 2.72
CA VAL A 11 -2.53 4.90 2.88
C VAL A 11 -1.09 4.97 3.39
N LYS A 12 -0.26 5.84 2.78
CA LYS A 12 1.15 6.03 3.19
C LYS A 12 1.23 6.52 4.64
N LYS A 13 0.39 7.48 5.02
CA LYS A 13 0.32 8.00 6.38
C LYS A 13 -0.15 6.94 7.36
N ALA A 14 -1.19 6.18 7.03
CA ALA A 14 -1.75 5.15 7.90
C ALA A 14 -0.74 4.04 8.22
N ILE A 15 -0.04 3.49 7.21
CA ILE A 15 0.95 2.43 7.47
C ILE A 15 2.14 2.93 8.31
N LEU A 16 2.54 4.19 8.13
CA LEU A 16 3.60 4.81 8.94
C LEU A 16 3.16 5.07 10.38
N GLU A 17 1.90 5.45 10.61
CA GLU A 17 1.34 5.58 11.97
C GLU A 17 1.26 4.24 12.71
N PHE A 18 1.23 3.11 11.99
CA PHE A 18 1.38 1.76 12.55
C PHE A 18 2.84 1.31 12.69
N GLY A 19 3.81 2.24 12.67
CA GLY A 19 5.23 1.92 12.78
C GLY A 19 5.80 1.19 11.56
N GLY A 20 5.10 1.23 10.42
CA GLY A 20 5.49 0.52 9.20
C GLY A 20 4.90 -0.89 9.06
N GLY A 21 4.04 -1.34 9.99
CA GLY A 21 3.45 -2.68 9.98
C GLY A 21 4.29 -3.73 10.73
N PRO A 22 3.88 -5.02 10.69
CA PRO A 22 2.82 -5.58 9.86
C PRO A 22 1.41 -5.31 10.41
N VAL A 23 0.46 -4.96 9.52
CA VAL A 23 -0.96 -4.76 9.85
C VAL A 23 -1.87 -5.50 8.89
N THR A 24 -3.04 -5.88 9.35
CA THR A 24 -4.08 -6.47 8.50
C THR A 24 -4.63 -5.44 7.50
N ALA A 25 -5.24 -5.95 6.43
CA ALA A 25 -5.95 -5.12 5.47
C ALA A 25 -7.07 -4.30 6.15
N GLU A 26 -7.81 -4.91 7.09
CA GLU A 26 -8.91 -4.28 7.83
C GLU A 26 -8.44 -3.10 8.70
N GLU A 27 -7.34 -3.27 9.45
CA GLU A 27 -6.77 -2.19 10.28
C GLU A 27 -6.35 -0.99 9.41
N LEU A 28 -5.63 -1.27 8.32
CA LEU A 28 -5.17 -0.24 7.40
C LEU A 28 -6.36 0.46 6.73
N PHE A 29 -7.36 -0.30 6.31
CA PHE A 29 -8.57 0.20 5.68
C PHE A 29 -9.40 1.08 6.63
N TYR A 30 -9.62 0.64 7.87
CA TYR A 30 -10.30 1.41 8.90
C TYR A 30 -9.59 2.73 9.19
N LYS A 31 -8.24 2.71 9.23
CA LYS A 31 -7.44 3.90 9.45
C LYS A 31 -7.55 4.91 8.30
N VAL A 32 -7.53 4.44 7.05
CA VAL A 32 -7.67 5.29 5.84
C VAL A 32 -9.05 5.93 5.76
N ARG A 33 -10.13 5.19 6.07
CA ARG A 33 -11.51 5.74 6.11
C ARG A 33 -11.65 6.95 7.03
N LYS A 34 -10.88 7.00 8.12
CA LYS A 34 -10.89 8.16 9.05
C LYS A 34 -10.18 9.40 8.50
N MET A 35 -9.49 9.30 7.36
CA MET A 35 -8.68 10.37 6.77
C MET A 35 -9.35 11.03 5.55
N GLY A 36 -10.45 10.48 5.04
CA GLY A 36 -11.20 11.07 3.93
C GLY A 36 -12.36 10.19 3.45
N ASP A 37 -13.23 10.80 2.66
CA ASP A 37 -14.50 10.22 2.19
C ASP A 37 -14.32 9.44 0.87
N TRP A 38 -13.50 8.39 0.90
CA TRP A 38 -13.35 7.48 -0.25
C TRP A 38 -14.28 6.28 -0.12
N SER A 39 -14.76 5.76 -1.25
CA SER A 39 -15.49 4.49 -1.25
C SER A 39 -14.58 3.34 -0.86
N ASP A 40 -15.19 2.27 -0.37
CA ASP A 40 -14.49 1.05 0.00
C ASP A 40 -13.67 0.49 -1.18
N ASP A 41 -14.24 0.45 -2.38
CA ASP A 41 -13.55 0.05 -3.61
C ASP A 41 -12.34 0.94 -3.93
N THR A 42 -12.45 2.25 -3.69
CA THR A 42 -11.35 3.19 -3.92
C THR A 42 -10.19 2.86 -3.00
N ILE A 43 -10.44 2.60 -1.71
CA ILE A 43 -9.40 2.22 -0.76
C ILE A 43 -8.80 0.87 -1.15
N TRP A 44 -9.63 -0.11 -1.52
CA TRP A 44 -9.18 -1.44 -1.89
C TRP A 44 -8.27 -1.45 -3.13
N GLN A 45 -8.67 -0.74 -4.18
CA GLN A 45 -7.83 -0.55 -5.36
C GLN A 45 -6.53 0.16 -5.02
N HIS A 46 -6.54 1.14 -4.12
CA HIS A 46 -5.32 1.80 -3.67
C HIS A 46 -4.41 0.86 -2.88
N LEU A 47 -4.94 0.02 -1.99
CA LEU A 47 -4.14 -0.97 -1.28
C LEU A 47 -3.45 -1.91 -2.27
N MET A 48 -4.17 -2.51 -3.22
CA MET A 48 -3.60 -3.39 -4.25
C MET A 48 -2.58 -2.67 -5.13
N ARG A 49 -2.94 -1.49 -5.64
CA ARG A 49 -2.11 -0.68 -6.56
C ARG A 49 -0.74 -0.34 -5.97
N LEU A 50 -0.66 -0.16 -4.66
CA LEU A 50 0.53 0.29 -3.95
C LEU A 50 1.45 -0.84 -3.45
N VAL A 51 1.08 -2.11 -3.69
CA VAL A 51 1.88 -3.30 -3.35
C VAL A 51 3.01 -3.51 -4.36
N VAL A 52 4.24 -3.61 -3.85
CA VAL A 52 5.47 -3.81 -4.62
C VAL A 52 5.55 -5.22 -5.18
N ASN A 53 5.15 -6.24 -4.42
CA ASN A 53 5.25 -7.66 -4.75
C ASN A 53 3.94 -8.27 -5.31
N LEU A 54 3.14 -7.47 -6.02
CA LEU A 54 1.89 -7.91 -6.64
C LEU A 54 1.95 -7.72 -8.17
N PRO A 55 2.36 -8.74 -8.95
CA PRO A 55 2.52 -8.63 -10.41
C PRO A 55 1.28 -8.11 -11.15
N PRO A 56 0.03 -8.53 -10.82
CA PRO A 56 -1.16 -7.98 -11.48
C PRO A 56 -1.30 -6.46 -11.35
N ALA A 57 -0.83 -5.85 -10.25
CA ALA A 57 -0.94 -4.41 -10.04
C ALA A 57 -0.12 -3.58 -11.04
N TYR A 58 0.92 -4.15 -11.64
CA TYR A 58 1.72 -3.48 -12.67
C TYR A 58 1.00 -3.48 -14.03
N LYS A 59 0.20 -4.51 -14.33
CA LYS A 59 -0.63 -4.56 -15.53
C LYS A 59 -1.83 -3.62 -15.44
N HIS A 60 -2.50 -3.59 -14.29
CA HIS A 60 -3.70 -2.75 -14.09
C HIS A 60 -3.36 -1.27 -13.88
N TRP A 61 -2.23 -0.95 -13.23
CA TRP A 61 -1.83 0.43 -12.93
C TRP A 61 -0.34 0.70 -13.26
N PRO A 62 0.06 0.64 -14.54
CA PRO A 62 1.46 0.75 -14.94
C PRO A 62 2.11 2.06 -14.48
N ASN A 63 1.39 3.17 -14.59
CA ASN A 63 1.87 4.52 -14.27
C ASN A 63 1.73 4.90 -12.78
N THR A 64 1.85 3.93 -11.87
CA THR A 64 1.80 4.22 -10.43
C THR A 64 3.13 4.85 -10.00
N PRO A 65 3.15 6.09 -9.47
CA PRO A 65 4.40 6.83 -9.26
C PRO A 65 5.39 6.15 -8.30
N GLU A 66 4.89 5.55 -7.23
CA GLU A 66 5.68 4.82 -6.23
C GLU A 66 4.77 3.81 -5.53
N ARG A 67 5.23 2.56 -5.48
CA ARG A 67 4.68 1.47 -4.66
C ARG A 67 5.54 1.36 -3.41
N PHE A 68 4.89 1.24 -2.26
CA PHE A 68 5.58 1.29 -0.96
C PHE A 68 5.03 0.28 0.05
N LEU A 69 4.00 -0.48 -0.32
CA LEU A 69 3.49 -1.57 0.50
C LEU A 69 4.14 -2.89 0.08
N PHE A 70 4.36 -3.76 1.04
CA PHE A 70 4.70 -5.16 0.84
C PHE A 70 3.57 -6.02 1.41
N LEU A 71 3.05 -6.94 0.60
CA LEU A 71 2.03 -7.90 1.03
C LEU A 71 2.73 -9.20 1.46
N ARG A 72 2.66 -9.50 2.75
CA ARG A 72 3.25 -10.69 3.35
C ARG A 72 2.43 -11.94 2.99
N GLU A 73 3.05 -13.10 3.14
CA GLU A 73 2.40 -14.41 2.92
C GLU A 73 1.22 -14.66 3.87
N ASP A 74 1.25 -14.05 5.07
CA ASP A 74 0.16 -14.07 6.06
C ASP A 74 -0.97 -13.08 5.75
N GLY A 75 -0.93 -12.40 4.59
CA GLY A 75 -1.93 -11.43 4.15
C GLY A 75 -1.83 -10.06 4.81
N LYS A 76 -0.81 -9.81 5.66
CA LYS A 76 -0.58 -8.50 6.27
C LYS A 76 0.24 -7.58 5.36
N TYR A 77 0.06 -6.28 5.55
CA TYR A 77 0.78 -5.21 4.87
C TYR A 77 1.86 -4.64 5.78
N GLU A 78 3.01 -4.34 5.20
CA GLU A 78 4.07 -3.55 5.83
C GLU A 78 4.72 -2.61 4.81
N VAL A 79 5.49 -1.62 5.29
CA VAL A 79 6.31 -0.78 4.41
C VAL A 79 7.38 -1.65 3.76
N TYR A 80 7.49 -1.54 2.45
CA TYR A 80 8.52 -2.25 1.69
C TYR A 80 9.92 -1.76 2.06
N ASP A 81 10.80 -2.71 2.39
CA ASP A 81 12.23 -2.50 2.65
C ASP A 81 13.01 -3.52 1.80
N PRO A 82 13.77 -3.07 0.77
CA PRO A 82 14.50 -3.98 -0.11
C PRO A 82 15.58 -4.80 0.60
N ASN A 83 16.11 -4.34 1.75
CA ASN A 83 17.09 -5.12 2.53
C ASN A 83 16.43 -6.28 3.29
N LYS A 84 15.15 -6.12 3.67
CA LYS A 84 14.36 -7.14 4.37
C LYS A 84 13.64 -8.07 3.40
N HIS A 85 13.06 -7.51 2.34
CA HIS A 85 12.14 -8.22 1.43
C HIS A 85 12.80 -8.73 0.15
N GLY A 86 13.98 -8.20 -0.19
CA GLY A 86 14.58 -8.36 -1.51
C GLY A 86 14.11 -7.29 -2.50
N ILE A 87 14.71 -7.28 -3.69
CA ILE A 87 14.42 -6.30 -4.73
C ILE A 87 13.38 -6.88 -5.69
N TYR A 88 12.36 -6.08 -6.01
CA TYR A 88 11.30 -6.47 -6.94
C TYR A 88 11.32 -5.64 -8.23
N SER A 89 11.05 -6.30 -9.35
CA SER A 89 10.75 -5.69 -10.65
C SER A 89 9.42 -6.22 -11.14
N GLU A 90 8.48 -5.33 -11.45
CA GLU A 90 7.13 -5.67 -11.92
C GLU A 90 6.40 -6.71 -11.05
N GLY A 91 6.59 -6.65 -9.74
CA GLY A 91 5.96 -7.57 -8.78
C GLY A 91 6.71 -8.89 -8.60
N THR A 92 7.77 -9.13 -9.35
CA THR A 92 8.59 -10.35 -9.28
C THR A 92 9.90 -10.05 -8.56
N ARG A 93 10.31 -10.90 -7.62
CA ARG A 93 11.57 -10.76 -6.91
C ARG A 93 12.75 -11.06 -7.84
N ILE A 94 13.74 -10.17 -7.87
CA ILE A 94 14.95 -10.27 -8.70
C ILE A 94 16.25 -10.33 -7.89
N ARG A 95 16.21 -10.01 -6.59
CA ARG A 95 17.34 -10.12 -5.66
C ARG A 95 16.87 -10.34 -4.23
#